data_AF-A0A0G0D8B1-F1
#
_entry.id   AF-A0A0G0D8B1-F1
#
_cell.length_a   1.000
_cell.length_b   1.000
_cell.length_c   1.000
_cell.angle_alpha   90.00
_cell.angle_beta   90.00
_cell.angle_gamma   90.00
#
_symmetry.space_group_name_H-M   'P 1'
#
loop_
_entity.id
_entity.type
_entity.pdbx_description
1 polymer ?
#
loop_
_entity_poly.entity_id
_entity_poly.type
_entity_poly.pdbx_seq_one_letter_code
_entity_poly.pdbx_strand_id
1 'polypeptide(L)'
;MGFFVIIQTELILYLTIPSLFSPATAKGYALGVQPVRVLSNIELWFSRVFVNFNMIPLNNRLRKTRDFNLVIKHGRWVSNSFLTLKSLELAKNQDYFPKKEDPDKFVKQLKLAFSVGLKVSKSAVKRNRVRRQMSEVVRLLLKEDKLKIGYYLMFVAKKEVLDKNYAEISQEIKLLLSKTKVLL
;
A
#
# COMPACT_ATOMS: atom_id res chain seq x y z
N MET A 1 4.94 29.87 -4.22
CA MET A 1 6.21 29.17 -4.52
C MET A 1 6.22 27.70 -4.05
N GLY A 2 5.11 26.95 -4.19
CA GLY A 2 5.03 25.54 -3.76
C GLY A 2 4.75 24.53 -4.87
N PHE A 3 4.39 24.98 -6.07
CA PHE A 3 4.02 24.11 -7.19
C PHE A 3 5.20 23.76 -8.13
N PHE A 4 6.31 24.51 -8.05
CA PHE A 4 7.46 24.32 -8.94
C PHE A 4 8.39 23.17 -8.49
N VAL A 5 8.36 22.80 -7.21
CA VAL A 5 9.24 21.75 -6.65
C VAL A 5 8.77 20.34 -7.00
N ILE A 6 7.46 20.15 -7.23
CA ILE A 6 6.88 18.82 -7.52
C ILE A 6 7.19 18.37 -8.96
N ILE A 7 7.28 19.31 -9.91
CA ILE A 7 7.58 19.01 -11.32
C ILE A 7 9.02 18.51 -11.49
N GLN A 8 9.93 18.92 -10.61
CA GLN A 8 11.36 18.55 -10.73
C GLN A 8 11.63 17.10 -10.27
N THR A 9 10.77 16.52 -9.43
CA THR A 9 10.88 15.11 -9.01
C THR A 9 10.36 14.11 -10.04
N GLU A 10 9.40 14.48 -10.89
CA GLU A 10 8.92 13.58 -11.95
C GLU A 10 9.88 13.48 -13.14
N LEU A 11 10.64 14.55 -13.41
CA LEU A 11 11.65 14.55 -14.48
C LEU A 11 12.85 13.64 -14.17
N ILE A 12 13.20 13.45 -12.90
CA ILE A 12 14.35 12.62 -12.48
C ILE A 12 14.06 11.13 -12.71
N LEU A 13 12.80 10.71 -12.66
CA LEU A 13 12.40 9.33 -12.98
C LEU A 13 12.55 9.01 -14.47
N TYR A 14 12.46 10.03 -15.34
CA TYR A 14 12.57 9.90 -16.80
C TYR A 14 14.02 9.70 -17.27
N LEU A 15 15.01 10.26 -16.55
CA LEU A 15 16.42 10.24 -16.96
C LEU A 15 17.18 8.99 -16.49
N THR A 16 16.61 8.16 -15.60
CA THR A 16 17.32 7.01 -15.01
C THR A 16 16.96 5.65 -15.63
N ILE A 17 15.99 5.58 -16.54
CA ILE A 17 15.60 4.30 -17.17
C ILE A 17 15.33 4.48 -18.69
N PRO A 18 16.38 4.54 -19.52
CA PRO A 18 16.25 4.73 -20.97
C PRO A 18 15.62 3.51 -21.69
N SER A 19 15.59 2.34 -21.04
CA SER A 19 15.24 1.07 -21.68
C SER A 19 13.73 0.83 -21.88
N LEU A 20 12.87 1.82 -21.61
CA LEU A 20 11.42 1.62 -21.54
C LEU A 20 10.60 2.27 -22.66
N PHE A 21 11.21 3.00 -23.61
CA PHE A 21 10.44 3.64 -24.69
C PHE A 21 11.15 3.64 -26.04
N SER A 22 10.44 3.13 -27.06
CA SER A 22 10.78 3.28 -28.48
C SER A 22 10.65 4.76 -28.90
N PRO A 23 11.54 5.28 -29.77
CA PRO A 23 11.64 6.70 -30.15
C PRO A 23 10.35 7.32 -30.69
N ALA A 24 9.39 6.52 -31.16
CA ALA A 24 8.07 7.00 -31.59
C ALA A 24 7.27 7.69 -30.47
N THR A 25 7.55 7.36 -29.21
CA THR A 25 6.79 7.87 -28.05
C THR A 25 7.20 9.28 -27.63
N ALA A 26 8.44 9.68 -27.90
CA ALA A 26 8.96 11.00 -27.53
C ALA A 26 8.30 12.14 -28.33
N LYS A 27 7.86 11.86 -29.57
CA LYS A 27 7.25 12.85 -30.48
C LYS A 27 5.85 13.31 -30.03
N GLY A 28 5.13 12.47 -29.27
CA GLY A 28 3.80 12.81 -28.74
C GLY A 28 3.82 13.81 -27.58
N TYR A 29 4.86 13.77 -26.74
CA TYR A 29 5.02 14.69 -25.62
C TYR A 29 5.33 16.13 -26.06
N ALA A 30 6.01 16.31 -27.19
CA ALA A 30 6.28 17.63 -27.78
C ALA A 30 5.01 18.35 -28.29
N LEU A 31 3.89 17.64 -28.44
CA LEU A 31 2.62 18.16 -28.97
C LEU A 31 1.53 18.34 -27.89
N GLY A 32 1.88 18.27 -26.61
CA GLY A 32 0.93 18.53 -25.51
C GLY A 32 -0.17 17.46 -25.34
N VAL A 33 -0.07 16.33 -26.04
CA VAL A 33 -1.02 15.23 -25.92
C VAL A 33 -0.56 14.29 -24.81
N GLN A 34 -1.20 14.38 -23.64
CA GLN A 34 -0.99 13.42 -22.54
C GLN A 34 -1.61 12.06 -22.93
N PRO A 35 -0.85 10.96 -23.01
CA PRO A 35 -1.40 9.67 -23.37
C PRO A 35 -2.20 9.07 -22.20
N VAL A 36 -3.53 9.02 -22.35
CA VAL A 36 -4.51 8.42 -21.42
C VAL A 36 -4.17 6.96 -21.03
N ARG A 37 -3.32 6.26 -21.79
CA ARG A 37 -2.91 4.87 -21.56
C ARG A 37 -1.76 4.67 -20.56
N VAL A 38 -1.05 5.72 -20.12
CA VAL A 38 0.13 5.53 -19.24
C VAL A 38 -0.28 5.33 -17.78
N LEU A 39 -1.40 5.94 -17.34
CA LEU A 39 -1.90 5.81 -15.97
C LEU A 39 -2.48 4.42 -15.66
N SER A 40 -3.03 3.70 -16.65
CA SER A 40 -3.57 2.36 -16.45
C SER A 40 -2.48 1.31 -16.18
N ASN A 41 -1.27 1.50 -16.73
CA ASN A 41 -0.17 0.55 -16.57
C ASN A 41 0.48 0.62 -15.18
N ILE A 42 0.45 1.79 -14.54
CA ILE A 42 0.87 1.97 -13.15
C ILE A 42 -0.14 1.27 -12.20
N GLU A 43 -1.45 1.44 -12.41
CA GLU A 43 -2.49 0.74 -11.61
C GLU A 43 -2.45 -0.79 -11.76
N LEU A 44 -2.17 -1.29 -12.97
CA LEU A 44 -2.01 -2.72 -13.24
C LEU A 44 -0.74 -3.30 -12.60
N TRP A 45 0.36 -2.54 -12.56
CA TRP A 45 1.59 -2.92 -11.87
C TRP A 45 1.41 -2.96 -10.35
N PHE A 46 0.67 -2.01 -9.77
CA PHE A 46 0.28 -2.01 -8.35
C PHE A 46 -0.56 -3.25 -7.98
N SER A 47 -1.46 -3.68 -8.86
CA SER A 47 -2.31 -4.85 -8.61
C SER A 47 -1.51 -6.18 -8.59
N ARG A 48 -0.46 -6.31 -9.41
CA ARG A 48 0.37 -7.52 -9.51
C ARG A 48 1.49 -7.62 -8.47
N VAL A 49 2.10 -6.50 -8.07
CA VAL A 49 3.21 -6.47 -7.10
C VAL A 49 2.75 -6.71 -5.65
N PHE A 50 1.47 -6.49 -5.37
CA PHE A 50 0.92 -6.53 -4.02
C PHE A 50 0.30 -7.89 -3.64
N VAL A 51 -0.01 -8.76 -4.60
CA VAL A 51 -0.91 -9.89 -4.37
C VAL A 51 -0.21 -11.23 -4.55
N ASN A 52 0.49 -11.67 -3.50
CA ASN A 52 0.65 -13.09 -3.20
C ASN A 52 0.35 -13.26 -1.71
N PHE A 53 -0.95 -13.23 -1.40
CA PHE A 53 -1.48 -13.43 -0.05
C PHE A 53 -1.92 -14.88 0.06
N ASN A 54 -1.19 -15.72 0.78
CA ASN A 54 -1.72 -17.02 1.19
C ASN A 54 -1.91 -17.17 2.71
N MET A 55 -1.59 -16.15 3.52
CA MET A 55 -1.45 -16.33 4.98
C MET A 55 -2.43 -15.54 5.88
N ILE A 56 -3.21 -14.61 5.34
CA ILE A 56 -4.31 -13.92 6.07
C ILE A 56 -5.65 -14.54 5.64
N PRO A 57 -6.69 -14.62 6.47
CA PRO A 57 -8.02 -15.06 6.05
C PRO A 57 -8.54 -14.28 4.84
N LEU A 58 -9.31 -14.93 3.95
CA LEU A 58 -9.75 -14.34 2.69
C LEU A 58 -10.52 -13.01 2.90
N ASN A 59 -11.37 -12.98 3.92
CA ASN A 59 -12.24 -11.85 4.25
C ASN A 59 -11.48 -10.59 4.68
N ASN A 60 -10.25 -10.75 5.21
CA ASN A 60 -9.43 -9.65 5.69
C ASN A 60 -8.38 -9.20 4.66
N ARG A 61 -8.38 -9.73 3.44
CA ARG A 61 -7.43 -9.32 2.39
C ARG A 61 -7.96 -8.11 1.62
N LEU A 62 -7.18 -7.03 1.57
CA LEU A 62 -7.44 -5.91 0.67
C LEU A 62 -7.01 -6.31 -0.75
N ARG A 63 -8.00 -6.52 -1.64
CA ARG A 63 -7.77 -7.01 -3.01
C ARG A 63 -8.28 -6.08 -4.11
N LYS A 64 -9.43 -5.42 -3.89
CA LYS A 64 -10.08 -4.60 -4.92
C LYS A 64 -9.27 -3.33 -5.16
N THR A 65 -8.96 -3.02 -6.42
CA THR A 65 -8.24 -1.80 -6.81
C THR A 65 -8.92 -0.54 -6.29
N ARG A 66 -10.26 -0.49 -6.33
CA ARG A 66 -11.06 0.58 -5.71
C ARG A 66 -10.71 0.78 -4.24
N ASP A 67 -10.67 -0.29 -3.46
CA ASP A 67 -10.40 -0.21 -2.02
C ASP A 67 -8.95 0.22 -1.76
N PHE A 68 -7.99 -0.20 -2.60
CA PHE A 68 -6.62 0.33 -2.56
C PHE A 68 -6.57 1.83 -2.85
N ASN A 69 -7.25 2.28 -3.91
CA ASN A 69 -7.32 3.70 -4.26
C ASN A 69 -7.92 4.53 -3.14
N LEU A 70 -8.93 4.00 -2.43
CA LEU A 70 -9.52 4.64 -1.26
C LEU A 70 -8.49 4.83 -0.13
N VAL A 71 -7.74 3.77 0.21
CA VAL A 71 -6.68 3.83 1.22
C VAL A 71 -5.58 4.80 0.80
N ILE A 72 -5.17 4.78 -0.46
CA ILE A 72 -4.11 5.65 -0.98
C ILE A 72 -4.55 7.12 -1.02
N LYS A 73 -5.82 7.43 -1.28
CA LYS A 73 -6.29 8.82 -1.34
C LYS A 73 -6.64 9.39 0.04
N HIS A 74 -7.35 8.63 0.87
CA HIS A 74 -7.97 9.15 2.10
C HIS A 74 -7.36 8.58 3.38
N GLY A 75 -6.47 7.61 3.28
CA GLY A 75 -5.82 7.01 4.45
C GLY A 75 -4.79 7.94 5.09
N ARG A 76 -4.74 7.94 6.42
CA ARG A 76 -3.72 8.62 7.22
C ARG A 76 -2.41 7.83 7.17
N TRP A 77 -1.30 8.52 6.92
CA TRP A 77 0.03 7.94 7.01
C TRP A 77 0.58 8.01 8.43
N VAL A 78 1.16 6.90 8.88
CA VAL A 78 1.97 6.81 10.10
C VAL A 78 3.23 6.03 9.76
N SER A 79 4.39 6.64 9.96
CA SER A 79 5.68 6.00 9.69
C SER A 79 6.44 5.73 10.99
N ASN A 80 7.28 4.71 10.96
CA ASN A 80 8.28 4.44 11.98
C ASN A 80 9.61 4.06 11.29
N SER A 81 10.55 3.48 12.02
CA SER A 81 11.92 3.24 11.57
C SER A 81 11.99 2.56 10.19
N PHE A 82 11.39 1.38 10.04
CA PHE A 82 11.50 0.54 8.84
C PHE A 82 10.15 0.10 8.25
N LEU A 83 9.03 0.45 8.89
CA LEU A 83 7.68 0.26 8.36
C LEU A 83 6.90 1.57 8.31
N THR A 84 5.97 1.64 7.36
CA THR A 84 4.95 2.68 7.29
C THR A 84 3.58 2.01 7.22
N LEU A 85 2.62 2.53 7.98
CA LEU A 85 1.22 2.12 7.94
C LEU A 85 0.39 3.25 7.33
N LYS A 86 -0.45 2.90 6.36
CA LYS A 86 -1.56 3.72 5.92
C LYS A 86 -2.85 3.16 6.47
N SER A 87 -3.53 3.92 7.32
CA SER A 87 -4.78 3.52 7.96
C SER A 87 -5.93 4.38 7.45
N LEU A 88 -6.99 3.75 6.98
CA LEU A 88 -8.24 4.39 6.60
C LEU A 88 -9.34 3.93 7.55
N GLU A 89 -10.00 4.88 8.19
CA GLU A 89 -11.19 4.66 9.02
C GLU A 89 -12.44 4.73 8.15
N LEU A 90 -13.20 3.64 8.06
CA LEU A 90 -14.33 3.53 7.13
C LEU A 90 -15.51 4.40 7.55
N ALA A 91 -15.79 4.51 8.85
CA ALA A 91 -16.91 5.28 9.38
C ALA A 91 -16.90 6.76 8.96
N LYS A 92 -15.72 7.33 8.69
CA LYS A 92 -15.54 8.74 8.27
C LYS A 92 -15.52 8.95 6.75
N ASN A 93 -15.53 7.87 5.96
CA ASN A 93 -15.32 7.92 4.52
C ASN A 93 -16.47 7.22 3.76
N GLN A 94 -17.69 7.35 4.28
CA GLN A 94 -18.88 6.66 3.76
C GLN A 94 -19.28 7.12 2.35
N ASP A 95 -18.97 8.37 2.00
CA ASP A 95 -19.30 8.97 0.69
C ASP A 95 -18.68 8.22 -0.50
N TYR A 96 -17.58 7.49 -0.25
CA TYR A 96 -16.87 6.73 -1.27
C TYR A 96 -17.28 5.27 -1.33
N PHE A 97 -18.31 4.88 -0.59
CA PHE A 97 -18.79 3.52 -0.58
C PHE A 97 -19.52 3.21 -1.89
N PRO A 98 -19.40 1.98 -2.39
CA PRO A 98 -20.23 1.55 -3.52
C PRO A 98 -21.71 1.62 -3.17
N LYS A 99 -22.49 2.33 -3.99
CA LYS A 99 -23.95 2.43 -3.88
C LYS A 99 -24.69 1.09 -3.87
N LYS A 100 -24.04 0.01 -4.31
CA LYS A 100 -24.61 -1.34 -4.37
C LYS A 100 -24.32 -2.21 -3.15
N GLU A 101 -23.37 -1.83 -2.28
CA GLU A 101 -23.08 -2.60 -1.07
C GLU A 101 -23.80 -1.95 0.12
N ASP A 102 -24.23 -2.77 1.07
CA ASP A 102 -24.83 -2.32 2.33
C ASP A 102 -23.82 -1.48 3.15
N PRO A 103 -24.12 -0.20 3.45
CA PRO A 103 -23.24 0.68 4.22
C PRO A 103 -22.89 0.12 5.60
N ASP A 104 -23.85 -0.47 6.31
CA ASP A 104 -23.65 -0.94 7.68
C ASP A 104 -22.66 -2.11 7.73
N LYS A 105 -22.74 -2.99 6.73
CA LYS A 105 -21.78 -4.06 6.54
C LYS A 105 -20.41 -3.53 6.12
N PHE A 106 -20.37 -2.48 5.31
CA PHE A 106 -19.12 -1.92 4.80
C PHE A 106 -18.31 -1.23 5.90
N VAL A 107 -18.96 -0.44 6.77
CA VAL A 107 -18.31 0.25 7.90
C VAL A 107 -17.66 -0.73 8.87
N LYS A 108 -18.13 -1.98 8.95
CA LYS A 108 -17.61 -3.01 9.86
C LYS A 108 -16.48 -3.86 9.25
N GLN A 109 -16.01 -3.57 8.04
CA GLN A 109 -14.97 -4.37 7.40
C GLN A 109 -13.58 -4.08 7.97
N LEU A 110 -12.75 -5.12 8.06
CA LEU A 110 -11.32 -5.01 8.36
C LEU A 110 -10.52 -5.64 7.23
N LYS A 111 -9.83 -4.83 6.42
CA LYS A 111 -9.00 -5.32 5.30
C LYS A 111 -7.56 -4.87 5.41
N LEU A 112 -6.65 -5.73 4.97
CA LEU A 112 -5.22 -5.62 5.19
C LEU A 112 -4.45 -5.83 3.89
N ALA A 113 -3.43 -5.02 3.66
CA ALA A 113 -2.46 -5.18 2.57
C ALA A 113 -1.02 -5.03 3.07
N PHE A 114 -0.10 -5.77 2.42
CA PHE A 114 1.34 -5.64 2.62
C PHE A 114 2.04 -5.33 1.31
N SER A 115 2.66 -4.16 1.27
CA SER A 115 3.52 -3.72 0.18
C SER A 115 4.98 -3.93 0.51
N VAL A 116 5.66 -4.76 -0.28
CA VAL A 116 7.12 -4.92 -0.25
C VAL A 116 7.64 -4.74 -1.67
N GLY A 117 8.01 -3.51 -2.01
CA GLY A 117 8.42 -3.12 -3.36
C GLY A 117 9.83 -3.59 -3.72
N LEU A 118 10.18 -3.46 -5.01
CA LEU A 118 11.54 -3.75 -5.52
C LEU A 118 12.62 -2.88 -4.86
N LYS A 119 12.26 -1.68 -4.40
CA LYS A 119 13.14 -0.77 -3.64
C LYS A 119 13.70 -1.37 -2.35
N VAL A 120 13.00 -2.35 -1.76
CA VAL A 120 13.45 -3.06 -0.56
C VAL A 120 14.53 -4.07 -0.94
N SER A 121 14.24 -4.94 -1.90
CA SER A 121 15.20 -5.91 -2.42
C SER A 121 14.83 -6.37 -3.83
N LYS A 122 15.85 -6.58 -4.68
CA LYS A 122 15.67 -7.30 -5.96
C LYS A 122 15.33 -8.77 -5.75
N SER A 123 15.77 -9.37 -4.63
CA SER A 123 15.47 -10.77 -4.30
C SER A 123 14.00 -10.95 -3.90
N ALA A 124 13.27 -11.77 -4.67
CA ALA A 124 11.90 -12.15 -4.35
C ALA A 124 11.82 -12.91 -3.01
N VAL A 125 12.82 -13.75 -2.70
CA VAL A 125 12.87 -14.52 -1.45
C VAL A 125 12.94 -13.60 -0.23
N LYS A 126 13.82 -12.59 -0.25
CA LYS A 126 13.94 -11.62 0.84
C LYS A 126 12.64 -10.84 1.06
N ARG A 127 12.01 -10.35 -0.02
CA ARG A 127 10.72 -9.65 0.05
C ARG A 127 9.60 -10.54 0.59
N ASN A 128 9.55 -11.80 0.16
CA ASN A 128 8.56 -12.76 0.61
C ASN A 128 8.76 -13.11 2.09
N ARG A 129 9.99 -13.25 2.57
CA ARG A 129 10.29 -13.42 4.00
C ARG A 129 9.69 -12.28 4.83
N VAL A 130 9.97 -11.03 4.46
CA VAL A 130 9.43 -9.85 5.16
C VAL A 130 7.90 -9.83 5.12
N ARG A 131 7.30 -10.03 3.95
CA ARG A 131 5.83 -10.11 3.80
C ARG A 131 5.25 -11.20 4.70
N ARG A 132 5.92 -12.35 4.79
CA ARG A 132 5.49 -13.47 5.63
C ARG A 132 5.53 -13.12 7.11
N GLN A 133 6.63 -12.54 7.58
CA GLN A 133 6.78 -12.11 8.98
C GLN A 133 5.72 -11.08 9.36
N MET A 134 5.49 -10.05 8.53
CA MET A 134 4.45 -9.05 8.79
C MET A 134 3.05 -9.68 8.80
N SER A 135 2.76 -10.59 7.85
CA SER A 135 1.47 -11.28 7.78
C SER A 135 1.21 -12.11 9.02
N GLU A 136 2.24 -12.81 9.53
CA GLU A 136 2.12 -13.66 10.71
C GLU A 136 1.82 -12.85 11.96
N VAL A 137 2.53 -11.73 12.18
CA VAL A 137 2.25 -10.83 13.31
C VAL A 137 0.80 -10.37 13.28
N VAL A 138 0.31 -9.91 12.13
CA VAL A 138 -1.06 -9.41 12.02
C VAL A 138 -2.08 -10.56 12.13
N ARG A 139 -1.77 -11.76 11.65
CA ARG A 139 -2.61 -12.95 11.81
C ARG A 139 -2.79 -13.33 13.28
N LEU A 140 -1.72 -13.27 14.08
CA LEU A 140 -1.80 -13.50 15.52
C LEU A 140 -2.67 -12.44 16.22
N LEU A 141 -2.48 -11.16 15.87
CA LEU A 141 -3.31 -10.08 16.41
C LEU A 141 -4.79 -10.21 16.05
N LEU A 142 -5.10 -10.70 14.84
CA LEU A 142 -6.46 -11.02 14.43
C LEU A 142 -7.04 -12.20 15.22
N LYS A 143 -6.26 -13.26 15.46
CA LYS A 143 -6.70 -14.43 16.22
C LYS A 143 -6.99 -14.08 17.69
N GLU A 144 -6.25 -13.11 18.24
CA GLU A 144 -6.41 -12.61 19.60
C GLU A 144 -7.47 -11.49 19.71
N ASP A 145 -8.21 -11.19 18.63
CA ASP A 145 -9.20 -10.12 18.56
C ASP A 145 -8.68 -8.74 19.02
N LYS A 146 -7.40 -8.45 18.75
CA LYS A 146 -6.72 -7.21 19.17
C LYS A 146 -6.84 -6.04 18.18
N LEU A 147 -7.57 -6.22 17.07
CA LEU A 147 -7.71 -5.22 16.03
C LEU A 147 -9.14 -4.73 15.92
N LYS A 148 -9.32 -3.40 15.94
CA LYS A 148 -10.63 -2.79 15.68
C LYS A 148 -11.08 -3.06 14.25
N ILE A 149 -12.37 -3.37 14.12
CA ILE A 149 -13.06 -3.40 12.84
C ILE A 149 -13.28 -1.99 12.28
N GLY A 150 -13.64 -1.90 11.00
CA GLY A 150 -13.92 -0.64 10.32
C GLY A 150 -12.70 0.12 9.85
N TYR A 151 -11.63 -0.62 9.57
CA TYR A 151 -10.38 -0.07 9.09
C TYR A 151 -9.87 -0.81 7.86
N TYR A 152 -9.34 -0.07 6.89
CA TYR A 152 -8.44 -0.61 5.90
C TYR A 152 -7.00 -0.21 6.23
N LEU A 153 -6.12 -1.20 6.32
CA LEU A 153 -4.73 -1.03 6.70
C LEU A 153 -3.81 -1.47 5.55
N MET A 154 -2.89 -0.60 5.15
CA MET A 154 -1.86 -0.93 4.18
C MET A 154 -0.48 -0.69 4.80
N PHE A 155 0.25 -1.77 5.03
CA PHE A 155 1.63 -1.73 5.49
C PHE A 155 2.57 -1.62 4.31
N VAL A 156 3.57 -0.75 4.41
CA VAL A 156 4.60 -0.53 3.40
C VAL A 156 5.96 -0.70 4.05
N ALA A 157 6.71 -1.68 3.58
CA ALA A 157 8.05 -1.95 4.07
C ALA A 157 9.07 -1.00 3.45
N LYS A 158 10.02 -0.50 4.26
CA LYS A 158 11.21 0.23 3.82
C LYS A 158 12.39 -0.73 3.66
N LYS A 159 13.55 -0.23 3.23
CA LYS A 159 14.72 -1.08 2.91
C LYS A 159 15.33 -1.68 4.19
N GLU A 160 15.30 -0.91 5.26
CA GLU A 160 15.87 -1.18 6.58
C GLU A 160 15.27 -2.42 7.26
N VAL A 161 14.07 -2.88 6.82
CA VAL A 161 13.41 -4.07 7.35
C VAL A 161 14.20 -5.36 7.11
N LEU A 162 15.12 -5.36 6.13
CA LEU A 162 15.87 -6.57 5.76
C LEU A 162 16.84 -7.01 6.86
N ASP A 163 17.30 -6.07 7.67
CA ASP A 163 18.25 -6.28 8.76
C ASP A 163 17.54 -6.52 10.09
N LYS A 164 16.21 -6.71 10.05
CA LYS A 164 15.36 -6.85 11.23
C LYS A 164 14.93 -8.28 11.47
N ASN A 165 14.93 -8.66 12.75
CA ASN A 165 14.41 -9.94 13.19
C ASN A 165 12.89 -9.89 13.35
N TYR A 166 12.27 -11.04 13.61
CA TYR A 166 10.81 -11.13 13.76
C TYR A 166 10.29 -10.32 14.97
N ALA A 167 11.02 -10.30 16.09
CA ALA A 167 10.61 -9.59 17.29
C ALA A 167 10.58 -8.08 17.06
N GLU A 168 11.59 -7.52 16.39
CA GLU A 168 11.64 -6.12 15.98
C GLU A 168 10.47 -5.76 15.05
N ILE A 169 10.20 -6.60 14.03
CA ILE A 169 9.06 -6.41 13.11
C ILE A 169 7.73 -6.43 13.88
N SER A 170 7.58 -7.36 14.82
CA SER A 170 6.38 -7.49 15.66
C SER A 170 6.15 -6.24 16.52
N GLN A 171 7.20 -5.75 17.18
CA GLN A 171 7.15 -4.53 17.99
C GLN A 171 6.79 -3.32 17.13
N GLU A 172 7.41 -3.16 15.97
CA GLU A 172 7.15 -2.01 15.10
C GLU A 172 5.71 -2.00 14.55
N ILE A 173 5.17 -3.15 14.17
CA ILE A 173 3.76 -3.27 13.76
C ILE A 173 2.83 -2.85 14.90
N LYS A 174 3.08 -3.32 16.14
CA LYS A 174 2.28 -2.95 17.31
C LYS A 174 2.34 -1.45 17.59
N LEU A 175 3.52 -0.84 17.49
CA LEU A 175 3.70 0.61 17.65
C LEU A 175 2.91 1.40 16.59
N LEU A 176 2.96 0.98 15.33
CA LEU A 176 2.20 1.63 14.25
C LEU A 176 0.69 1.53 14.48
N LEU A 177 0.19 0.35 14.87
CA LEU A 177 -1.22 0.12 15.16
C LEU A 177 -1.72 0.91 16.38
N SER A 178 -0.88 1.06 17.40
CA SER A 178 -1.16 1.90 18.56
C SER A 178 -1.27 3.37 18.16
N LYS A 179 -0.32 3.89 17.35
CA LYS A 179 -0.35 5.27 16.84
C LYS A 179 -1.61 5.58 16.03
N THR A 180 -2.18 4.58 15.35
CA THR A 180 -3.44 4.71 14.60
C THR A 180 -4.70 4.45 15.44
N LYS A 181 -4.56 4.14 16.74
CA LYS A 181 -5.66 3.76 17.65
C LYS A 181 -6.47 2.54 17.19
N VAL A 182 -5.89 1.69 16.34
CA VAL A 182 -6.52 0.49 15.77
C VAL A 182 -6.27 -0.74 16.66
N LEU A 183 -5.16 -0.74 17.39
CA LEU A 183 -4.89 -1.74 18.43
C LEU A 183 -5.89 -1.52 19.59
N LEU A 184 -6.48 -2.60 20.07
CA LEU A 184 -7.33 -2.65 21.25
C LEU A 184 -6.50 -2.73 22.54
#